data_AF-A0AAD9TL62-F1
#
_entry.id   AF-A0AAD9TL62-F1
#
_cell.length_a   1.000
_cell.length_b   1.000
_cell.length_c   1.000
_cell.angle_alpha   90.00
_cell.angle_beta   90.00
_cell.angle_gamma   90.00
#
_symmetry.space_group_name_H-M   'P 1'
#
loop_
_entity.id
_entity.type
_entity.pdbx_description
1 polymer ?
#
loop_
_entity_poly.entity_id
_entity_poly.type
_entity_poly.pdbx_seq_one_letter_code
_entity_poly.pdbx_strand_id
1 'polypeptide(L)'
;MTILGLDGCFIKGHHVRHLLIAIGVDPENQMYLVAYALVESECRETWLWFLELLGIDLELNNSYGIVWIIDKQKGLTYAIRELFPHFEHRLCVKHFYNNFKASHKGLMLKQLLWGATKCKTKQGWNYVYQVKENGGDQFMVNIEQKSCSWNKWQLIGILCIHRMTALLTSNRDPLDS
;
A
#
# COMPACT_ATOMS: atom_id res chain seq x y z
N MET A 1 3.76 5.81 -17.08
CA MET A 1 4.04 5.23 -15.75
C MET A 1 3.23 3.97 -15.66
N THR A 2 3.90 2.83 -15.60
CA THR A 2 3.25 1.52 -15.58
C THR A 2 3.03 1.12 -14.12
N ILE A 3 1.87 0.53 -13.82
CA ILE A 3 1.58 0.05 -12.46
C ILE A 3 1.69 -1.46 -12.47
N LEU A 4 2.39 -2.02 -11.48
CA LEU A 4 2.47 -3.46 -11.27
C LEU A 4 1.78 -3.82 -9.95
N GLY A 5 0.62 -4.45 -10.02
CA GLY A 5 -0.11 -4.98 -8.87
C GLY A 5 0.36 -6.38 -8.50
N LEU A 6 0.63 -6.63 -7.22
CA LEU A 6 0.97 -7.94 -6.69
C LEU A 6 -0.07 -8.38 -5.67
N ASP A 7 -0.51 -9.63 -5.80
CA ASP A 7 -1.50 -10.22 -4.91
C ASP A 7 -1.30 -11.72 -4.74
N GLY A 8 -1.74 -12.23 -3.59
CA GLY A 8 -1.76 -13.64 -3.24
C GLY A 8 -3.20 -14.10 -2.99
N CYS A 9 -3.58 -15.26 -3.52
CA CYS A 9 -4.92 -15.80 -3.34
C CYS A 9 -4.89 -17.27 -2.92
N PHE A 10 -5.73 -17.63 -1.96
CA PHE A 10 -5.94 -19.02 -1.56
C PHE A 10 -6.74 -19.79 -2.61
N ILE A 11 -6.21 -20.92 -3.07
CA ILE A 11 -6.97 -21.86 -3.89
C ILE A 11 -7.50 -22.97 -2.99
N LYS A 12 -8.83 -23.12 -2.98
CA LYS A 12 -9.50 -24.24 -2.32
C LYS A 12 -9.49 -25.45 -3.24
N GLY A 13 -8.75 -26.48 -2.84
CA GLY A 13 -8.71 -27.78 -3.51
C GLY A 13 -8.36 -28.88 -2.51
N HIS A 14 -8.07 -30.08 -3.01
CA HIS A 14 -7.67 -31.22 -2.17
C HIS A 14 -6.37 -30.95 -1.38
N HIS A 15 -5.50 -30.08 -1.93
CA HIS A 15 -4.33 -29.55 -1.25
C HIS A 15 -4.45 -28.03 -1.17
N VAL A 16 -4.18 -27.46 0.01
CA VAL A 16 -4.11 -26.01 0.18
C VAL A 16 -2.91 -25.49 -0.58
N ARG A 17 -3.14 -24.56 -1.50
CA ARG A 17 -2.12 -23.87 -2.27
C ARG A 17 -2.44 -22.39 -2.36
N HIS A 18 -1.43 -21.61 -2.67
CA HIS A 18 -1.55 -20.18 -2.89
C HIS A 18 -1.18 -19.88 -4.34
N LEU A 19 -1.92 -18.96 -4.95
CA LEU A 19 -1.64 -18.40 -6.25
C LEU A 19 -1.05 -17.02 -6.04
N LEU A 20 0.22 -16.85 -6.43
CA LEU A 20 0.87 -15.55 -6.49
C LEU A 20 0.64 -14.98 -7.88
N ILE A 21 0.30 -13.69 -7.98
CA ILE A 21 -0.03 -13.03 -9.24
C ILE A 21 0.65 -11.68 -9.32
N ALA A 22 1.21 -11.37 -10.49
CA ALA A 22 1.61 -10.05 -10.92
C ALA A 22 0.73 -9.57 -12.08
N ILE A 23 0.10 -8.40 -11.92
CA ILE A 23 -0.78 -7.76 -12.90
C ILE A 23 -0.17 -6.43 -13.31
N GLY A 24 0.00 -6.20 -14.61
CA GLY A 24 0.37 -4.92 -15.17
C GLY A 24 -0.87 -4.10 -15.51
N VAL A 25 -0.77 -2.78 -15.33
CA VAL A 25 -1.75 -1.81 -15.86
C VAL A 25 -1.02 -0.87 -16.80
N ASP A 26 -1.51 -0.81 -18.04
CA ASP A 26 -0.98 0.06 -19.08
C ASP A 26 -1.51 1.51 -18.94
N PRO A 27 -0.97 2.47 -19.72
CA PRO A 27 -1.45 3.85 -19.73
C PRO A 27 -2.93 4.00 -20.13
N GLU A 28 -3.49 3.04 -20.87
CA GLU A 28 -4.89 2.95 -21.29
C GLU A 28 -5.80 2.34 -20.21
N ASN A 29 -5.27 2.07 -19.01
CA ASN A 29 -5.96 1.48 -17.88
C ASN A 29 -6.50 0.06 -18.17
N GLN A 30 -5.85 -0.67 -19.06
CA GLN A 30 -6.10 -2.08 -19.30
C GLN A 30 -5.21 -2.91 -18.37
N MET A 31 -5.80 -3.94 -17.77
CA MET A 31 -5.10 -4.88 -16.92
C MET A 31 -4.66 -6.10 -17.73
N TYR A 32 -3.43 -6.53 -17.54
CA TYR A 32 -2.89 -7.73 -18.16
C TYR A 32 -2.10 -8.57 -17.14
N LEU A 33 -2.16 -9.89 -17.29
CA LEU A 33 -1.42 -10.82 -16.45
C LEU A 33 0.04 -10.81 -16.88
N VAL A 34 0.95 -10.49 -15.96
CA VAL A 34 2.39 -10.48 -16.21
C VAL A 34 3.00 -11.82 -15.85
N ALA A 35 2.73 -12.30 -14.64
CA ALA A 35 3.22 -13.58 -14.15
C ALA A 35 2.27 -14.17 -13.11
N TYR A 36 2.30 -15.49 -12.95
CA TYR A 36 1.62 -16.17 -11.87
C TYR A 36 2.39 -17.43 -11.45
N ALA A 37 2.25 -17.83 -10.19
CA ALA A 37 2.85 -19.05 -9.67
C ALA A 37 1.94 -19.74 -8.66
N LEU A 38 1.87 -21.07 -8.74
CA LEU A 38 1.24 -21.91 -7.73
C LEU A 38 2.30 -22.34 -6.71
N VAL A 39 2.11 -21.93 -5.47
CA VAL A 39 3.03 -22.22 -4.35
C VAL A 39 2.31 -22.92 -3.22
N GLU A 40 3.06 -23.60 -2.36
CA GLU A 40 2.48 -24.32 -1.21
C GLU A 40 1.98 -23.35 -0.14
N SER A 41 2.74 -22.28 0.11
CA SER A 41 2.45 -21.27 1.14
C SER A 41 2.72 -19.87 0.61
N GLU A 42 1.95 -18.88 1.03
CA GLU A 42 2.25 -17.47 0.77
C GLU A 42 3.17 -16.93 1.89
N CYS A 43 4.47 -17.20 1.79
CA CYS A 43 5.47 -16.80 2.78
C CYS A 43 6.59 -15.94 2.17
N ARG A 44 7.52 -15.48 3.01
CA ARG A 44 8.65 -14.64 2.57
C ARG A 44 9.46 -15.33 1.48
N GLU A 45 9.77 -16.60 1.68
CA GLU A 45 10.64 -17.40 0.82
C GLU A 45 10.03 -17.56 -0.58
N THR A 46 8.74 -17.86 -0.65
CA THR A 46 8.02 -17.99 -1.92
C THR A 46 7.86 -16.66 -2.64
N TRP A 47 7.68 -15.56 -1.90
CA TRP A 47 7.65 -14.22 -2.49
C TRP A 47 9.00 -13.78 -3.01
N LEU A 48 10.09 -14.03 -2.28
CA LEU A 48 11.45 -13.75 -2.76
C LEU A 48 11.72 -14.47 -4.07
N TRP A 49 11.49 -15.78 -4.10
CA TRP A 49 11.69 -16.59 -5.31
C TRP A 49 10.86 -16.08 -6.50
N PHE A 50 9.57 -15.80 -6.29
CA PHE A 50 8.70 -15.29 -7.36
C PHE A 50 9.17 -13.93 -7.88
N LEU A 51 9.58 -13.04 -6.98
CA LEU A 51 10.00 -11.68 -7.30
C LEU A 51 11.40 -11.61 -7.92
N GLU A 52 12.31 -12.50 -7.56
CA GLU A 52 13.61 -12.66 -8.20
C GLU A 52 13.44 -13.04 -9.67
N LEU A 53 12.62 -14.05 -9.95
CA LEU A 53 12.33 -14.47 -11.32
C LEU A 53 11.64 -13.35 -12.11
N LEU A 54 10.63 -12.71 -11.52
CA LEU A 54 9.92 -11.60 -12.14
C LEU A 54 10.86 -10.43 -12.46
N GLY A 55 11.79 -10.12 -11.56
CA GLY A 55 12.78 -9.06 -11.74
C GLY A 55 13.77 -9.36 -12.86
N ILE A 56 14.19 -10.63 -12.98
CA ILE A 56 15.05 -11.10 -14.08
C ILE A 56 14.32 -11.00 -15.41
N ASP A 57 13.10 -11.54 -15.50
CA ASP A 57 12.32 -11.61 -16.75
C ASP A 57 11.91 -10.24 -17.28
N LEU A 58 11.63 -9.29 -16.37
CA LEU A 58 11.27 -7.92 -16.72
C LEU A 58 12.48 -6.98 -16.80
N GLU A 59 13.70 -7.49 -16.62
CA GLU A 59 14.95 -6.73 -16.60
C GLU A 59 14.87 -5.48 -15.72
N LEU A 60 14.39 -5.64 -14.47
CA LEU A 60 14.15 -4.56 -13.50
C LEU A 60 15.44 -4.01 -12.89
N ASN A 61 16.40 -3.70 -13.74
CA ASN A 61 17.72 -3.16 -13.42
C ASN A 61 17.64 -1.67 -13.02
N ASN A 62 16.57 -0.97 -13.45
CA ASN A 62 16.32 0.43 -13.15
C ASN A 62 14.86 0.64 -12.69
N SER A 63 14.66 1.45 -11.66
CA SER A 63 13.34 1.72 -11.07
C SER A 63 12.49 2.76 -11.80
N TYR A 64 12.99 3.32 -12.91
CA TYR A 64 12.32 4.43 -13.57
C TYR A 64 11.02 3.98 -14.27
N GLY A 65 9.89 4.46 -13.76
CA GLY A 65 8.61 4.41 -14.45
C GLY A 65 7.65 3.29 -14.05
N ILE A 66 8.01 2.45 -13.08
CA ILE A 66 7.14 1.39 -12.51
C ILE A 66 6.79 1.72 -11.07
N VAL A 67 5.49 1.73 -10.75
CA VAL A 67 4.99 1.82 -9.37
C VAL A 67 4.36 0.49 -8.99
N TRP A 68 4.81 -0.07 -7.86
CA TRP A 68 4.33 -1.34 -7.36
C TRP A 68 3.14 -1.12 -6.43
N ILE A 69 2.05 -1.85 -6.62
CA ILE A 69 0.90 -1.87 -5.73
C ILE A 69 0.89 -3.22 -5.03
N ILE A 70 1.17 -3.23 -3.74
CA ILE A 70 1.28 -4.46 -2.95
C ILE A 70 0.16 -4.56 -1.93
N ASP A 71 -0.25 -5.78 -1.61
CA ASP A 71 -0.96 -6.03 -0.36
C ASP A 71 0.00 -5.94 0.83
N LYS A 72 -0.51 -5.54 2.00
CA LYS A 72 0.22 -5.48 3.26
C LYS A 72 0.34 -6.87 3.90
N GLN A 73 0.80 -7.83 3.10
CA GLN A 73 1.11 -9.18 3.53
C GLN A 73 2.59 -9.20 3.98
N LYS A 74 2.87 -9.76 5.17
CA LYS A 74 4.19 -9.64 5.80
C LYS A 74 5.31 -10.21 4.93
N GLY A 75 5.06 -11.33 4.25
CA GLY A 75 6.01 -11.97 3.34
C GLY A 75 6.33 -11.08 2.15
N LEU A 76 5.30 -10.59 1.46
CA LEU A 76 5.45 -9.69 0.31
C LEU A 76 6.18 -8.38 0.65
N THR A 77 5.78 -7.73 1.75
CA THR A 77 6.39 -6.46 2.17
C THR A 77 7.88 -6.62 2.47
N TYR A 78 8.27 -7.75 3.07
CA TYR A 78 9.69 -8.04 3.31
C TYR A 78 10.43 -8.26 2.00
N ALA A 79 9.91 -9.12 1.12
CA ALA A 79 10.56 -9.47 -0.13
C ALA A 79 10.80 -8.25 -1.04
N ILE A 80 9.84 -7.32 -1.11
CA ILE A 80 10.00 -6.05 -1.85
C ILE A 80 11.11 -5.19 -1.26
N ARG A 81 11.18 -5.08 0.08
CA ARG A 81 12.24 -4.29 0.74
C ARG A 81 13.63 -4.89 0.55
N GLU A 82 13.71 -6.21 0.43
CA GLU A 82 14.97 -6.93 0.23
C GLU A 82 15.45 -6.82 -1.23
N LEU A 83 14.57 -7.08 -2.21
CA LEU A 83 14.96 -7.14 -3.63
C LEU A 83 14.89 -5.80 -4.34
N PHE A 84 13.94 -4.94 -3.97
CA PHE A 84 13.64 -3.68 -4.66
C PHE A 84 13.54 -2.48 -3.70
N PRO A 85 14.56 -2.23 -2.83
CA PRO A 85 14.50 -1.17 -1.82
C PRO A 85 14.35 0.24 -2.43
N HIS A 86 14.78 0.43 -3.67
CA HIS A 86 14.76 1.71 -4.38
C HIS A 86 13.52 1.91 -5.27
N PHE A 87 12.65 0.90 -5.38
CA PHE A 87 11.44 1.01 -6.18
C PHE A 87 10.31 1.66 -5.37
N GLU A 88 9.59 2.57 -6.03
CA GLU A 88 8.38 3.13 -5.45
C GLU A 88 7.31 2.04 -5.36
N HIS A 89 6.87 1.79 -4.13
CA HIS A 89 5.78 0.86 -3.84
C HIS A 89 4.71 1.58 -3.00
N ARG A 90 3.45 1.19 -3.18
CA ARG A 90 2.30 1.70 -2.45
C ARG A 90 1.41 0.55 -1.98
N LEU A 91 0.73 0.76 -0.86
CA LEU A 91 -0.27 -0.20 -0.40
C LEU A 91 -1.54 -0.14 -1.25
N CYS A 92 -2.10 -1.30 -1.57
CA CYS A 92 -3.40 -1.39 -2.22
C CYS A 92 -4.49 -0.80 -1.33
N VAL A 93 -5.14 0.28 -1.79
CA VAL A 93 -6.17 1.00 -1.03
C VAL A 93 -7.37 0.09 -0.69
N LYS A 94 -7.70 -0.86 -1.57
CA LYS A 94 -8.78 -1.83 -1.35
C LYS A 94 -8.46 -2.76 -0.18
N HIS A 95 -7.25 -3.32 -0.16
CA HIS A 95 -6.81 -4.20 0.93
C HIS A 95 -6.64 -3.44 2.24
N PHE A 96 -6.05 -2.24 2.18
CA PHE A 96 -5.97 -1.33 3.32
C PHE A 96 -7.36 -1.05 3.92
N TYR A 97 -8.36 -0.73 3.08
CA TYR A 97 -9.74 -0.52 3.54
C TYR A 97 -10.33 -1.76 4.18
N ASN A 98 -10.13 -2.95 3.59
CA ASN A 98 -10.67 -4.20 4.10
C ASN A 98 -10.07 -4.56 5.47
N ASN A 99 -8.76 -4.40 5.63
CA ASN A 99 -8.05 -4.62 6.89
C ASN A 99 -8.56 -3.68 7.98
N PHE A 100 -8.76 -2.40 7.65
CA PHE A 100 -9.25 -1.42 8.61
C PHE A 100 -10.75 -1.53 8.90
N LYS A 101 -11.56 -1.95 7.92
CA LYS A 101 -13.00 -2.19 8.10
C LYS A 101 -13.26 -3.31 9.12
N ALA A 102 -12.34 -4.26 9.27
CA ALA A 102 -12.44 -5.31 10.27
C ALA A 102 -12.46 -4.75 11.70
N SER A 103 -11.70 -3.67 11.96
CA SER A 103 -11.62 -3.02 13.28
C SER A 103 -12.58 -1.82 13.43
N HIS A 104 -12.92 -1.12 12.34
CA HIS A 104 -13.76 0.07 12.36
C HIS A 104 -14.88 -0.01 11.33
N LYS A 105 -16.10 -0.31 11.80
CA LYS A 105 -17.30 -0.39 10.96
C LYS A 105 -17.85 1.02 10.71
N GLY A 106 -18.00 1.42 9.45
CA GLY A 106 -18.72 2.65 9.11
C GLY A 106 -18.39 3.27 7.74
N LEU A 107 -19.30 4.11 7.26
CA LEU A 107 -19.13 4.90 6.03
C LEU A 107 -18.02 5.95 6.15
N MET A 108 -17.73 6.41 7.37
CA MET A 108 -16.74 7.45 7.66
C MET A 108 -15.35 7.08 7.13
N LEU A 109 -14.90 5.84 7.32
CA LEU A 109 -13.61 5.38 6.79
C LEU A 109 -13.53 5.49 5.27
N LYS A 110 -14.59 5.10 4.56
CA LYS A 110 -14.67 5.19 3.11
C LYS A 110 -14.57 6.65 2.68
N GLN A 111 -15.30 7.55 3.35
CA GLN A 111 -15.22 9.00 3.09
C GLN A 111 -13.82 9.56 3.36
N LEU A 112 -13.16 9.12 4.43
CA LEU A 112 -11.80 9.55 4.77
C LEU A 112 -10.78 9.11 3.72
N LEU A 113 -10.87 7.87 3.21
CA LEU A 113 -10.02 7.38 2.13
C LEU A 113 -10.22 8.19 0.84
N TRP A 114 -11.47 8.46 0.46
CA TRP A 114 -11.77 9.32 -0.69
C TRP A 114 -11.36 10.78 -0.50
N GLY A 115 -11.33 11.27 0.74
CA GLY A 115 -10.78 12.58 1.06
C GLY A 115 -9.26 12.60 0.94
N ALA A 116 -8.60 11.52 1.39
CA ALA A 116 -7.15 11.39 1.36
C ALA A 116 -6.59 11.39 -0.08
N THR A 117 -7.30 10.80 -1.05
CA THR A 117 -6.88 10.84 -2.48
C THR A 117 -6.86 12.25 -3.07
N LYS A 118 -7.53 13.21 -2.44
CA LYS A 118 -7.58 14.62 -2.85
C LYS A 118 -6.53 15.48 -2.15
N CYS A 119 -5.80 14.93 -1.20
CA CYS A 119 -4.79 15.65 -0.43
C CYS A 119 -3.41 15.48 -1.07
N LYS A 120 -2.58 16.52 -0.98
CA LYS A 120 -1.17 16.45 -1.37
C LYS A 120 -0.31 16.34 -0.12
N THR A 121 0.63 15.41 -0.12
CA THR A 121 1.53 15.19 1.03
C THR A 121 2.95 15.55 0.66
N LYS A 122 3.64 16.23 1.57
CA LYS A 122 5.08 16.42 1.55
C LYS A 122 5.67 15.86 2.84
N GLN A 123 6.59 14.90 2.74
CA GLN A 123 7.31 14.40 3.91
C GLN A 123 8.26 15.50 4.42
N GLY A 124 8.18 15.79 5.71
CA GLY A 124 9.10 16.66 6.43
C GLY A 124 10.22 15.85 7.07
N TRP A 125 10.65 16.27 8.26
CA TRP A 125 11.66 15.55 9.04
C TRP A 125 11.03 14.40 9.83
N ASN A 126 11.69 13.24 9.88
CA ASN A 126 11.26 12.04 10.59
C ASN A 126 9.84 11.58 10.20
N TYR A 127 8.95 11.45 11.19
CA TYR A 127 7.56 10.99 11.05
C TYR A 127 6.57 12.14 10.83
N VAL A 128 7.05 13.32 10.43
CA VAL A 128 6.21 14.50 10.22
C VAL A 128 5.90 14.67 8.73
N TYR A 129 4.63 14.86 8.42
CA TYR A 129 4.09 15.05 7.09
C TYR A 129 3.29 16.34 7.04
N GLN A 130 3.52 17.14 6.02
CA GLN A 130 2.71 18.30 5.68
C GLN A 130 1.67 17.86 4.66
N VAL A 131 0.40 17.95 5.03
CA VAL A 131 -0.73 17.57 4.18
C VAL A 131 -1.50 18.82 3.79
N LYS A 132 -1.66 19.03 2.48
CA LYS A 132 -2.40 20.14 1.90
C LYS A 132 -3.71 19.64 1.32
N GLU A 133 -4.82 20.23 1.75
CA GLU A 133 -6.15 19.98 1.18
C GLU A 133 -6.36 20.80 -0.11
N ASN A 134 -7.35 20.39 -0.92
CA ASN A 134 -7.72 21.12 -2.14
C ASN A 134 -8.17 22.57 -1.88
N GLY A 135 -8.64 22.89 -0.67
CA GLY A 135 -8.99 24.26 -0.26
C GLY A 135 -7.79 25.19 -0.06
N GLY A 136 -6.56 24.67 -0.08
CA GLY A 136 -5.34 25.45 0.13
C GLY A 136 -4.77 25.34 1.54
N ASP A 137 -5.59 24.94 2.51
CA ASP A 137 -5.21 24.72 3.91
C ASP A 137 -4.16 23.64 4.06
N GLN A 138 -3.25 23.83 5.02
CA GLN A 138 -2.11 22.96 5.27
C GLN A 138 -2.06 22.54 6.72
N PHE A 139 -1.83 21.25 6.94
CA PHE A 139 -1.82 20.64 8.26
C PHE A 139 -0.56 19.82 8.45
N MET A 140 -0.01 19.88 9.65
CA MET A 140 1.11 19.03 10.07
C MET A 140 0.58 17.79 10.76
N VAL A 141 1.10 16.64 10.35
CA VAL A 141 0.73 15.32 10.89
C VAL A 141 2.00 14.66 11.37
N ASN A 142 2.03 14.23 12.63
CA ASN A 142 3.06 13.31 13.13
C ASN A 142 2.45 11.91 13.26
N ILE A 143 2.91 10.97 12.44
CA ILE A 143 2.32 9.63 12.40
C ILE A 143 2.72 8.76 13.60
N GLU A 144 3.88 9.01 14.23
CA GLU A 144 4.38 8.27 15.41
C GLU A 144 3.70 8.76 16.68
N GLN A 145 3.64 10.08 16.88
CA GLN A 145 2.91 10.70 17.98
C GLN A 145 1.38 10.64 17.79
N LYS A 146 0.93 10.08 16.66
CA LYS A 146 -0.48 10.00 16.26
C LYS A 146 -1.18 11.36 16.37
N SER A 147 -0.54 12.45 15.94
CA SER A 147 -1.05 13.81 16.12
C SER A 147 -1.27 14.54 14.78
N CYS A 148 -2.20 15.50 14.78
CA CYS A 148 -2.50 16.35 13.62
C CYS A 148 -2.87 17.75 14.09
N SER A 149 -2.32 18.78 13.45
CA SER A 149 -2.55 20.19 13.80
C SER A 149 -4.00 20.66 13.66
N TRP A 150 -4.88 19.86 13.05
CA TRP A 150 -6.31 20.12 12.99
C TRP A 150 -7.06 19.75 14.29
N ASN A 151 -6.39 19.15 15.29
CA ASN A 151 -6.89 18.76 16.63
C ASN A 151 -8.17 17.90 16.70
N LYS A 152 -8.82 17.59 15.58
CA LYS A 152 -10.01 16.73 15.49
C LYS A 152 -9.73 15.33 16.04
N TRP A 153 -8.49 14.88 15.95
CA TRP A 153 -8.03 13.58 16.47
C TRP A 153 -8.07 13.49 18.01
N GLN A 154 -7.66 14.56 18.72
CA GLN A 154 -7.61 14.55 20.19
C GLN A 154 -8.99 14.50 20.85
N LEU A 155 -10.05 14.83 20.11
CA LEU A 155 -11.40 14.96 20.65
C LEU A 155 -12.27 13.70 20.46
N ILE A 156 -12.02 12.86 19.45
CA ILE A 156 -12.95 11.75 19.11
C ILE A 156 -12.27 10.40 18.79
N GLY A 157 -10.94 10.31 18.73
CA GLY A 157 -10.24 9.03 18.50
C GLY A 157 -10.37 8.43 17.10
N ILE A 158 -10.88 9.18 16.11
CA ILE A 158 -11.06 8.74 14.72
C ILE A 158 -10.09 9.45 13.79
N LEU A 159 -9.50 8.71 12.83
CA LEU A 159 -8.50 9.21 11.88
C LEU A 159 -9.08 10.40 11.09
N CYS A 160 -8.36 11.52 11.04
CA CYS A 160 -8.70 12.61 10.12
C CYS A 160 -8.17 12.32 8.72
N ILE A 161 -8.66 13.04 7.71
CA ILE A 161 -8.18 12.85 6.33
C ILE A 161 -6.68 13.08 6.21
N HIS A 162 -6.12 14.08 6.92
CA HIS A 162 -4.68 14.35 6.92
C HIS A 162 -3.85 13.15 7.37
N ARG A 163 -4.28 12.49 8.44
CA ARG A 163 -3.56 11.33 8.96
C ARG A 163 -3.70 10.13 8.04
N MET A 164 -4.88 9.92 7.46
CA MET A 164 -5.06 8.89 6.44
C MET A 164 -4.14 9.12 5.26
N THR A 165 -4.02 10.36 4.78
CA THR A 165 -3.10 10.69 3.69
C THR A 165 -1.65 10.42 4.07
N ALA A 166 -1.21 10.85 5.26
CA ALA A 166 0.15 10.60 5.72
C ALA A 166 0.46 9.10 5.91
N LEU A 167 -0.50 8.31 6.37
CA LEU A 167 -0.35 6.85 6.53
C LEU A 167 -0.26 6.13 5.19
N LEU A 168 -1.13 6.47 4.23
CA LEU A 168 -1.05 5.95 2.87
C LEU A 168 0.27 6.34 2.18
N THR A 169 0.75 7.57 2.37
CA THR A 169 2.05 8.01 1.82
C THR A 169 3.24 7.31 2.47
N SER A 170 3.14 6.97 3.76
CA SER A 170 4.22 6.31 4.51
C SER A 170 4.19 4.78 4.40
N ASN A 171 3.23 4.21 3.65
CA ASN A 171 2.96 2.78 3.59
C ASN A 171 2.79 2.13 4.98
N ARG A 172 2.20 2.87 5.92
CA ARG A 172 1.89 2.38 7.28
C ARG A 172 0.41 2.16 7.47
N ASP A 173 0.06 1.12 8.19
CA ASP A 173 -1.31 0.92 8.61
C ASP A 173 -1.58 1.76 9.88
N PRO A 174 -2.72 2.44 9.98
CA PRO A 174 -3.15 3.10 11.21
C PRO A 174 -3.21 2.18 12.44
N LEU A 175 -3.30 0.86 12.24
CA LEU A 175 -3.33 -0.15 13.29
C LEU A 175 -1.94 -0.66 13.71
N ASP A 176 -0.88 -0.33 12.96
CA ASP A 176 0.47 -0.66 13.39
C ASP A 176 0.81 0.18 14.63
N SER A 177 0.95 -0.52 15.76
CA SER A 177 1.26 0.03 17.09
C SER A 177 2.71 0.48 17.19
#